data_AF-A0A6H9XRZ8-F1
#
_entry.id   AF-A0A6H9XRZ8-F1
#
_cell.length_a   1.000
_cell.length_b   1.000
_cell.length_c   1.000
_cell.angle_alpha   90.00
_cell.angle_beta   90.00
_cell.angle_gamma   90.00
#
_symmetry.space_group_name_H-M   'P 1'
#
loop_
_entity.id
_entity.type
_entity.pdbx_description
1 polymer ?
#
loop_
_entity_poly.entity_id
_entity_poly.type
_entity_poly.pdbx_seq_one_letter_code
_entity_poly.pdbx_strand_id
1 'polypeptide(L)' 'MHKLGVISVLLGLVFSIVGLIVGFTLAIGRGTGEEWFTLVPFGFVLLLLGVTLTQLSKK' A
#
# COMPACT_ATOMS: atom_id res chain seq x y z
N MET A 1 -13.27 11.99 -7.90
CA MET A 1 -12.30 10.89 -8.07
C MET A 1 -13.10 9.61 -8.25
N HIS A 2 -12.73 8.73 -9.18
CA HIS A 2 -13.46 7.48 -9.39
C HIS A 2 -13.50 6.67 -8.09
N LYS A 3 -14.70 6.22 -7.65
CA LYS A 3 -14.86 5.40 -6.43
C LYS A 3 -13.86 4.24 -6.33
N LEU A 4 -13.65 3.48 -7.42
CA LEU A 4 -12.66 2.40 -7.47
C LEU A 4 -11.22 2.89 -7.29
N GLY A 5 -10.89 4.03 -7.91
CA GLY A 5 -9.59 4.67 -7.75
C GLY A 5 -9.32 5.09 -6.30
N VAL A 6 -10.32 5.67 -5.62
CA VAL A 6 -10.22 6.06 -4.20
C VAL A 6 -10.02 4.85 -3.30
N ILE A 7 -10.79 3.77 -3.52
CA ILE A 7 -10.67 2.53 -2.73
C ILE A 7 -9.27 1.91 -2.91
N SER A 8 -8.78 1.86 -4.14
CA SER A 8 -7.45 1.33 -4.44
C SER A 8 -6.34 2.15 -3.78
N VAL A 9 -6.45 3.48 -3.82
CA VAL A 9 -5.48 4.36 -3.12
C VAL A 9 -5.51 4.12 -1.61
N LEU A 10 -6.70 4.02 -1.00
CA LEU A 10 -6.83 3.78 0.44
C LEU A 10 -6.23 2.43 0.86
N LEU A 11 -6.54 1.36 0.12
CA LEU A 11 -5.95 0.04 0.37
C LEU A 11 -4.42 0.06 0.21
N GLY A 12 -3.93 0.70 -0.85
CA GLY A 12 -2.50 0.84 -1.08
C GLY A 12 -1.79 1.60 0.04
N LEU A 13 -2.41 2.67 0.55
CA LEU A 13 -1.90 3.43 1.68
C LEU A 13 -1.84 2.58 2.95
N VAL A 14 -2.92 1.86 3.26
CA VAL A 14 -2.98 0.97 4.44
C VAL A 14 -1.91 -0.11 4.36
N PHE A 15 -1.75 -0.77 3.21
CA PHE A 15 -0.73 -1.82 3.04
C PHE A 15 0.69 -1.29 3.20
N SER A 16 0.99 -0.10 2.66
CA SER A 16 2.28 0.56 2.87
C SER A 16 2.53 0.89 4.33
N ILE A 17 1.55 1.49 5.02
CA ILE A 17 1.67 1.85 6.45
C ILE A 17 1.86 0.59 7.31
N VAL A 18 1.02 -0.43 7.11
CA VAL A 18 1.08 -1.67 7.88
C VAL A 18 2.39 -2.42 7.62
N GLY A 19 2.79 -2.56 6.36
CA GLY A 19 4.04 -3.22 5.99
C GLY A 19 5.27 -2.54 6.60
N LEU A 20 5.29 -1.21 6.64
CA LEU A 20 6.37 -0.45 7.26
C LEU A 20 6.34 -0.53 8.79
N ILE A 21 5.21 -0.18 9.41
CA ILE A 21 5.12 -0.13 10.88
C ILE A 21 5.37 -1.52 11.47
N VAL A 22 4.66 -2.54 10.99
CA VAL A 22 4.77 -3.89 11.54
C VAL A 22 6.12 -4.50 11.17
N GLY A 23 6.57 -4.35 9.91
CA GLY A 23 7.86 -4.86 9.46
C GLY A 23 9.02 -4.32 10.28
N PHE A 24 9.10 -3.01 10.49
CA PHE A 24 10.15 -2.41 11.32
C PHE A 24 10.01 -2.75 12.81
N THR A 25 8.78 -2.77 13.35
CA THR A 25 8.56 -3.13 14.76
C THR A 25 9.07 -4.53 15.06
N LEU A 26 8.79 -5.50 14.18
CA LEU A 26 9.23 -6.88 14.36
C LEU A 26 10.73 -7.05 14.07
N ALA A 27 11.26 -6.37 13.04
CA ALA A 27 12.68 -6.45 12.70
C ALA A 27 13.56 -5.95 13.86
N ILE A 28 13.17 -4.87 14.53
CA ILE A 28 13.89 -4.32 15.68
C ILE A 28 13.75 -5.22 16.92
N GLY A 29 12.57 -5.79 17.16
CA GLY A 29 12.29 -6.52 18.40
C GLY A 29 12.67 -8.01 18.39
N ARG A 30 12.63 -8.68 17.23
CA ARG A 30 12.74 -10.15 17.13
C ARG A 30 13.64 -10.63 15.99
N GLY A 31 14.16 -9.73 15.14
CA GLY A 31 14.96 -10.11 13.97
C GLY A 31 14.16 -10.82 12.87
N THR A 32 12.83 -10.74 12.91
CA THR A 32 11.90 -11.28 11.91
C THR A 32 10.93 -10.18 11.48
N GLY A 33 10.41 -10.19 10.25
CA GLY A 33 9.60 -9.08 9.73
C GLY A 33 9.69 -8.89 8.22
N GLU A 34 10.56 -9.65 7.56
CA GLU A 34 10.75 -9.65 6.12
C GLU A 34 9.45 -9.92 5.36
N GLU A 35 8.59 -10.81 5.87
CA GLU A 35 7.30 -11.08 5.23
C GLU A 35 6.39 -9.85 5.18
N TRP A 36 6.44 -8.97 6.18
CA TRP A 36 5.61 -7.76 6.25
C TRP A 36 6.07 -6.70 5.27
N PHE A 37 7.37 -6.64 4.95
CA PHE A 37 7.86 -5.73 3.91
C PHE A 37 7.30 -6.05 2.54
N THR A 38 6.82 -7.29 2.29
CA THR A 38 6.14 -7.65 1.04
C THR A 38 4.86 -6.85 0.82
N LEU A 39 4.19 -6.37 1.88
CA LEU A 39 3.00 -5.51 1.76
C LEU A 39 3.33 -4.14 1.16
N VAL A 40 4.57 -3.65 1.27
CA VAL A 40 4.99 -2.36 0.74
C VAL A 40 4.90 -2.31 -0.79
N PRO A 41 5.52 -3.22 -1.56
CA PRO A 41 5.38 -3.21 -3.02
C PRO A 41 3.92 -3.43 -3.47
N PHE A 42 3.13 -4.26 -2.78
CA PHE A 42 1.68 -4.36 -3.05
C PHE A 42 0.95 -3.03 -2.81
N GLY A 43 1.30 -2.33 -1.74
CA GLY A 43 0.78 -0.99 -1.43
C GLY A 43 1.07 0.00 -2.55
N PHE A 44 2.31 0.03 -3.05
CA PHE A 44 2.70 0.87 -4.19
C PHE A 44 1.93 0.56 -5.47
N VAL A 45 1.73 -0.72 -5.80
CA VAL A 45 0.95 -1.12 -6.98
C VAL A 45 -0.49 -0.63 -6.87
N LEU A 46 -1.12 -0.77 -5.71
CA LEU A 46 -2.50 -0.31 -5.47
C LEU A 46 -2.63 1.21 -5.50
N LEU A 47 -1.63 1.94 -4.99
CA LEU A 47 -1.57 3.40 -5.10
C LEU A 47 -1.50 3.83 -6.57
N LEU A 48 -0.59 3.24 -7.35
CA LEU A 48 -0.42 3.55 -8.77
C LEU A 48 -1.68 3.23 -9.57
N LEU A 49 -2.28 2.05 -9.35
CA LEU A 49 -3.53 1.65 -9.99
C LEU A 49 -4.65 2.64 -9.66
N GLY A 50 -4.80 3.01 -8.39
CA GLY A 50 -5.86 3.90 -7.94
C GLY A 50 -5.75 5.31 -8.49
N VAL A 51 -4.53 5.85 -8.56
CA VAL A 51 -4.24 7.13 -9.23
C VAL A 51 -4.56 7.03 -10.72
N THR A 52 -4.06 5.99 -11.40
CA THR A 52 -4.27 5.78 -12.84
C THR A 52 -5.76 5.68 -13.19
N LEU A 53 -6.54 4.88 -12.46
CA LEU A 53 -7.99 4.77 -12.63
C LEU A 53 -8.71 6.10 -12.40
N THR A 54 -8.27 6.86 -11.40
CA THR A 54 -8.83 8.18 -11.10
C THR A 54 -8.57 9.18 -12.22
N GLN A 55 -7.39 9.14 -12.84
CA GLN A 55 -7.03 10.03 -13.96
C GLN A 55 -7.73 9.60 -15.26
N LEU A 56 -7.78 8.29 -15.56
CA LEU A 56 -8.50 7.76 -16.72
C LEU A 56 -9.98 8.11 -16.67
N SER A 57 -10.62 8.01 -15.51
CA SER A 57 -12.04 8.36 -15.34
C SER A 57 -12.34 9.86 -15.44
N LYS A 58 -11.31 10.72 -15.39
CA LYS A 58 -11.46 12.18 -15.57
C LYS A 58 -11.27 12.62 -17.02
N LYS A 59 -10.72 11.74 -17.86
CA LYS A 59 -10.54 11.97 -19.30
C LYS A 59 -11.81 11.54 -20.04
#